data_AF-A0A2V1C7G8-F1
#
_entry.id   AF-A0A2V1C7G8-F1
#
_cell.length_a   1.000
_cell.length_b   1.000
_cell.length_c   1.000
_cell.angle_alpha   90.00
_cell.angle_beta   90.00
_cell.angle_gamma   90.00
#
_symmetry.space_group_name_H-M   'P 1'
#
loop_
_entity.id
_entity.type
_entity.pdbx_description
1 polymer ?
#
loop_
_entity_poly.entity_id
_entity_poly.type
_entity_poly.pdbx_seq_one_letter_code
_entity_poly.pdbx_strand_id
1 'polypeptide(L)'
;MSHPSLSEHRMQPYFAMKANRDPAICHMLHQLGCGFNCESTEDVRLDLQLGCNPTKITYTKRYKARDYLHFARENQVSLLSFDTVSELDDIEKYYPEAKFATANLRFRDFRFGLGGYSHISWSID
;
A
#
# COMPACT_ATOMS: atom_id res chain seq x y z
N MET A 1 -26.15 -16.46 13.30
CA MET A 1 -25.05 -17.17 12.62
C MET A 1 -23.96 -16.15 12.39
N SER A 2 -22.83 -16.25 13.07
CA SER A 2 -21.68 -15.36 12.82
C SER A 2 -21.10 -15.70 11.45
N HIS A 3 -21.15 -14.75 10.51
CA HIS A 3 -20.39 -14.91 9.27
C HIS A 3 -18.90 -15.01 9.63
N PRO A 4 -18.14 -15.96 9.05
CA PRO A 4 -16.71 -16.03 9.27
C PRO A 4 -16.07 -14.73 8.76
N SER A 5 -15.35 -14.05 9.65
CA SER A 5 -14.60 -12.85 9.32
C SER A 5 -13.52 -13.20 8.28
N LEU A 6 -13.23 -12.32 7.32
CA LEU A 6 -12.10 -12.52 6.41
C LEU A 6 -10.77 -12.65 7.17
N SER A 7 -10.70 -12.16 8.41
CA SER A 7 -9.55 -12.31 9.30
C SER A 7 -9.30 -13.73 9.81
N GLU A 8 -10.21 -14.69 9.61
CA GLU A 8 -10.02 -16.09 10.01
C GLU A 8 -9.09 -16.87 9.05
N HIS A 9 -8.77 -16.29 7.89
CA HIS A 9 -7.81 -16.86 6.95
C HIS A 9 -6.38 -16.40 7.31
N ARG A 10 -5.38 -17.27 7.08
CA ARG A 10 -3.95 -16.94 7.28
C ARG A 10 -3.44 -15.77 6.40
N MET A 11 -4.27 -15.28 5.47
CA MET A 11 -3.96 -14.16 4.59
C MET A 11 -4.97 -13.03 4.83
N GLN A 12 -4.47 -11.82 5.07
CA GLN A 12 -5.29 -10.61 5.19
C GLN A 12 -5.56 -10.03 3.79
N PRO A 13 -6.80 -10.00 3.29
CA PRO A 13 -7.10 -9.41 1.99
C PRO A 13 -7.05 -7.88 2.05
N TYR A 14 -6.58 -7.28 0.96
CA TYR A 14 -6.61 -5.83 0.70
C TYR A 14 -7.36 -5.56 -0.61
N PHE A 15 -8.49 -4.85 -0.51
CA PHE A 15 -9.31 -4.51 -1.65
C PHE A 15 -8.70 -3.32 -2.42
N ALA A 16 -8.56 -3.45 -3.74
CA ALA A 16 -8.04 -2.38 -4.57
C ALA A 16 -9.11 -1.33 -4.88
N MET A 17 -8.98 -0.13 -4.31
CA MET A 17 -9.98 0.94 -4.41
C MET A 17 -10.26 1.38 -5.86
N LYS A 18 -9.28 1.26 -6.75
CA LYS A 18 -9.48 1.53 -8.19
C LYS A 18 -10.51 0.61 -8.87
N ALA A 19 -10.79 -0.56 -8.30
CA ALA A 19 -11.74 -1.51 -8.88
C ALA A 19 -13.18 -1.02 -8.69
N ASN A 20 -13.50 -0.50 -7.50
CA ASN A 20 -14.80 0.11 -7.21
C ASN A 20 -14.69 0.99 -5.96
N ARG A 21 -15.07 2.27 -6.06
CA ARG A 21 -15.03 3.24 -4.94
C ARG A 21 -16.39 3.48 -4.29
N ASP A 22 -17.38 2.63 -4.58
CA ASP A 22 -18.70 2.74 -3.99
C ASP A 22 -18.62 2.62 -2.46
N PRO A 23 -19.05 3.64 -1.69
CA PRO A 23 -18.91 3.64 -0.23
C PRO A 23 -19.65 2.49 0.46
N ALA A 24 -20.76 1.98 -0.12
CA ALA A 24 -21.49 0.87 0.47
C ALA A 24 -20.70 -0.45 0.33
N ILE A 25 -20.03 -0.66 -0.80
CA ILE A 25 -19.12 -1.80 -0.99
C ILE A 25 -17.92 -1.71 -0.05
N CYS A 26 -17.26 -0.56 0.01
CA CYS A 26 -16.12 -0.35 0.90
C CYS A 26 -16.52 -0.55 2.37
N HIS A 27 -17.67 -0.02 2.79
CA HIS A 27 -18.17 -0.21 4.15
C HIS A 27 -18.43 -1.69 4.46
N MET A 28 -19.06 -2.43 3.55
CA MET A 28 -19.29 -3.86 3.71
C MET A 28 -17.97 -4.64 3.85
N LEU A 29 -16.99 -4.37 2.99
CA LEU A 29 -15.68 -5.02 3.04
C LEU A 29 -14.91 -4.71 4.32
N HIS A 30 -14.99 -3.47 4.80
CA HIS A 30 -14.44 -3.06 6.08
C HIS A 30 -15.06 -3.86 7.23
N GLN A 31 -16.39 -3.98 7.28
CA GLN A 31 -17.11 -4.76 8.29
C GLN A 31 -16.73 -6.26 8.27
N LEU A 32 -16.39 -6.79 7.10
CA LEU A 32 -15.89 -8.16 6.93
C LEU A 32 -14.40 -8.32 7.31
N GLY A 33 -13.73 -7.22 7.71
CA GLY A 33 -12.34 -7.23 8.17
C GLY A 33 -11.29 -7.04 7.06
N CYS A 34 -11.70 -6.65 5.85
CA CYS A 34 -10.79 -6.37 4.73
C CYS A 34 -9.97 -5.10 4.99
N GLY A 35 -8.72 -5.08 4.50
CA GLY A 35 -7.93 -3.87 4.34
C GLY A 35 -8.13 -3.25 2.96
N PHE A 36 -7.47 -2.13 2.69
CA PHE A 36 -7.64 -1.40 1.43
C PHE A 36 -6.30 -1.01 0.82
N ASN A 37 -6.20 -1.17 -0.49
CA ASN A 37 -5.09 -0.68 -1.30
C ASN A 37 -5.50 0.58 -2.05
N CYS A 38 -4.93 1.69 -1.61
CA CYS A 38 -5.20 3.03 -2.10
C CYS A 38 -4.09 3.53 -3.02
N GLU A 39 -4.47 4.18 -4.13
CA GLU A 39 -3.51 4.81 -5.05
C GLU A 39 -3.66 6.36 -5.05
N SER A 40 -4.66 6.89 -4.36
CA SER A 40 -4.97 8.33 -4.27
C SER A 40 -5.25 8.77 -2.82
N THR A 41 -5.16 10.07 -2.56
CA THR A 41 -5.46 10.63 -1.22
C THR A 41 -6.95 10.53 -0.91
N GLU A 42 -7.76 10.63 -1.94
CA GLU A 42 -9.21 10.52 -1.89
C GLU A 42 -9.63 9.12 -1.44
N ASP A 43 -8.99 8.07 -1.97
CA ASP A 43 -9.24 6.68 -1.54
C ASP A 43 -8.94 6.52 -0.04
N VAL A 44 -7.77 7.00 0.41
CA VAL A 44 -7.37 6.92 1.83
C VAL A 44 -8.36 7.69 2.71
N ARG A 45 -8.77 8.90 2.31
CA ARG A 45 -9.75 9.69 3.06
C ARG A 45 -11.08 8.97 3.20
N LEU A 46 -11.57 8.35 2.12
CA LEU A 46 -12.81 7.59 2.15
C LEU A 46 -12.71 6.42 3.14
N ASP A 47 -11.64 5.63 3.07
CA ASP A 47 -11.47 4.47 3.95
C ASP A 47 -11.36 4.88 5.43
N LEU A 48 -10.64 5.97 5.72
CA LEU A 48 -10.56 6.54 7.07
C LEU A 48 -11.92 7.05 7.56
N GLN A 49 -12.71 7.72 6.70
CA GLN A 49 -14.06 8.16 7.02
C GLN A 49 -15.01 6.99 7.31
N LEU A 50 -14.79 5.84 6.65
CA LEU A 50 -15.53 4.60 6.90
C LEU A 50 -15.10 3.88 8.18
N GLY A 51 -14.09 4.39 8.90
CA GLY A 51 -13.59 3.83 10.16
C GLY A 51 -12.50 2.77 9.99
N CYS A 52 -11.91 2.66 8.80
CA CYS A 52 -10.82 1.71 8.57
C CYS A 52 -9.62 2.04 9.44
N ASN A 53 -9.03 1.01 10.05
CA ASN A 53 -7.79 1.17 10.80
C ASN A 53 -6.66 1.56 9.82
N PRO A 54 -5.93 2.68 10.04
CA PRO A 54 -4.82 3.10 9.18
C PRO A 54 -3.77 2.02 8.92
N THR A 55 -3.57 1.11 9.88
CA THR A 55 -2.63 -0.04 9.74
C THR A 55 -3.08 -1.09 8.73
N LYS A 56 -4.34 -1.05 8.28
CA LYS A 56 -4.90 -1.92 7.22
C LYS A 56 -5.07 -1.18 5.88
N ILE A 57 -4.48 0.00 5.74
CA ILE A 57 -4.49 0.76 4.49
C ILE A 57 -3.09 0.72 3.90
N THR A 58 -2.94 0.18 2.70
CA THR A 58 -1.70 0.30 1.92
C THR A 58 -1.82 1.48 0.97
N TYR A 59 -0.82 2.35 1.00
CA TYR A 59 -0.78 3.53 0.16
C TYR A 59 0.27 3.36 -0.95
N THR A 60 -0.17 2.87 -2.10
CA THR A 60 0.68 2.37 -3.17
C THR A 60 0.78 3.31 -4.38
N LYS A 61 0.75 4.61 -4.12
CA LYS A 61 0.89 5.64 -5.16
C LYS A 61 2.31 5.66 -5.74
N ARG A 62 2.41 5.62 -7.07
CA ARG A 62 3.67 5.94 -7.78
C ARG A 62 3.90 7.45 -7.78
N TYR A 63 5.15 7.86 -7.60
CA TYR A 63 5.57 9.26 -7.49
C TYR A 63 4.85 9.99 -6.35
N LYS A 64 5.41 9.85 -5.15
CA LYS A 64 4.89 10.51 -3.95
C LYS A 64 5.44 11.93 -3.86
N ALA A 65 4.61 12.93 -4.15
CA ALA A 65 4.97 14.30 -3.80
C ALA A 65 5.04 14.45 -2.27
N ARG A 66 5.78 15.44 -1.79
CA ARG A 66 5.97 15.69 -0.35
C ARG A 66 4.65 15.73 0.44
N ASP A 67 3.61 16.36 -0.11
CA ASP A 67 2.30 16.47 0.54
C ASP A 67 1.62 15.10 0.73
N TYR A 68 1.90 14.13 -0.14
CA TYR A 68 1.39 12.76 0.02
C TYR A 68 1.99 12.07 1.24
N LEU A 69 3.29 12.27 1.48
CA LEU A 69 3.99 11.69 2.63
C LEU A 69 3.56 12.36 3.94
N HIS A 70 3.36 13.68 3.94
CA HIS A 70 2.79 14.38 5.10
C HIS A 70 1.38 13.89 5.40
N PHE A 71 0.52 13.81 4.39
CA PHE A 71 -0.84 13.32 4.58
C PHE A 71 -0.85 11.89 5.14
N ALA A 72 -0.01 11.00 4.59
CA ALA A 72 0.10 9.62 5.09
C ALA A 72 0.54 9.59 6.56
N ARG A 73 1.53 10.41 6.93
CA ARG A 73 2.05 10.52 8.30
C ARG A 73 1.03 11.08 9.28
N GLU A 74 0.37 12.18 8.92
CA GLU A 74 -0.67 12.83 9.71
C GLU A 74 -1.84 11.88 10.02
N ASN A 75 -2.17 10.98 9.07
CA ASN A 75 -3.25 10.01 9.20
C ASN A 75 -2.77 8.61 9.62
N GLN A 76 -1.50 8.46 10.00
CA GLN A 76 -0.90 7.21 10.50
C GLN A 76 -0.97 6.04 9.50
N VAL A 77 -1.08 6.33 8.20
CA VAL A 77 -1.05 5.33 7.13
C VAL A 77 0.40 5.00 6.81
N SER A 78 0.94 4.04 7.58
CA SER A 78 2.37 3.73 7.56
C SER A 78 2.78 2.74 6.47
N LEU A 79 1.87 1.95 5.89
CA LEU A 79 2.20 0.96 4.87
C LEU A 79 2.29 1.60 3.46
N LEU A 80 3.50 1.90 3.01
CA LEU A 80 3.78 2.55 1.73
C LEU A 80 4.42 1.58 0.73
N SER A 81 4.30 1.83 -0.57
CA SER A 81 5.17 1.20 -1.58
C SER A 81 6.23 2.16 -2.08
N PHE A 82 7.29 1.66 -2.72
CA PHE A 82 8.22 2.51 -3.49
C PHE A 82 8.69 1.80 -4.75
N ASP A 83 8.96 2.58 -5.80
CA ASP A 83 9.41 2.07 -7.10
C ASP A 83 10.83 2.53 -7.50
N THR A 84 11.37 3.55 -6.86
CA THR A 84 12.73 4.06 -7.08
C THR A 84 13.46 4.33 -5.77
N VAL A 85 14.79 4.40 -5.83
CA VAL A 85 15.62 4.78 -4.69
C VAL A 85 15.33 6.21 -4.24
N SER A 86 15.05 7.13 -5.18
CA SER A 86 14.68 8.51 -4.84
C SER A 86 13.38 8.58 -4.02
N GLU A 87 12.39 7.72 -4.30
CA GLU A 87 11.18 7.66 -3.47
C GLU A 87 11.50 7.16 -2.04
N LEU A 88 12.47 6.24 -1.90
CA LEU A 88 12.91 5.77 -0.59
C LEU A 88 13.57 6.90 0.20
N ASP A 89 14.44 7.69 -0.43
CA ASP A 89 15.10 8.86 0.19
C ASP A 89 14.05 9.90 0.67
N ASP A 90 13.01 10.15 -0.14
CA ASP A 90 11.92 11.04 0.24
C ASP A 90 11.11 10.48 1.42
N ILE A 91 10.81 9.17 1.44
CA ILE A 91 10.13 8.51 2.56
C ILE A 91 10.98 8.62 3.83
N GLU A 92 12.28 8.32 3.78
CA GLU A 92 13.18 8.45 4.93
C GLU A 92 13.22 9.88 5.47
N LYS A 93 13.19 10.87 4.58
CA LYS A 93 13.23 12.29 4.96
C LYS A 93 11.93 12.80 5.56
N TYR A 94 10.77 12.40 5.02
CA TYR A 94 9.48 13.01 5.36
C TYR A 94 8.60 12.13 6.26
N TYR A 95 8.73 10.81 6.17
CA TYR A 95 8.01 9.84 6.97
C TYR A 95 8.88 8.62 7.35
N PRO A 96 9.95 8.81 8.16
CA PRO A 96 10.89 7.74 8.51
C PRO A 96 10.26 6.58 9.29
N GLU A 97 9.11 6.80 9.94
CA GLU A 97 8.39 5.74 10.67
C GLU A 97 7.52 4.85 9.77
N ALA A 98 7.48 5.14 8.46
CA ALA A 98 6.75 4.33 7.49
C ALA A 98 7.33 2.91 7.38
N LYS A 99 6.44 1.97 7.08
CA LYS A 99 6.73 0.57 6.76
C LYS A 99 6.49 0.32 5.29
N PHE A 100 7.13 -0.69 4.74
CA PHE A 100 7.02 -0.99 3.31
C PHE A 100 6.09 -2.18 3.07
N ALA A 101 5.02 -1.95 2.33
CA ALA A 101 4.11 -3.00 1.88
C ALA A 101 4.61 -3.68 0.59
N THR A 102 5.30 -2.95 -0.29
CA THR A 102 5.87 -3.51 -1.53
C THR A 102 7.03 -2.66 -2.03
N ALA A 103 8.11 -3.30 -2.48
CA ALA A 103 9.24 -2.66 -3.14
C ALA A 103 9.32 -3.13 -4.60
N ASN A 104 9.17 -2.22 -5.57
CA ASN A 104 9.21 -2.55 -7.01
C ASN A 104 10.45 -1.95 -7.67
N LEU A 105 11.64 -2.33 -7.20
CA LEU A 105 12.90 -1.85 -7.77
C LEU A 105 13.24 -2.61 -9.07
N ARG A 106 13.38 -1.87 -10.17
CA ARG A 106 13.93 -2.41 -11.41
C ARG A 106 15.43 -2.18 -11.43
N PHE A 107 16.21 -3.23 -11.19
CA PHE A 107 17.64 -3.19 -11.45
C PHE A 107 17.88 -3.32 -12.96
N ARG A 108 18.32 -2.24 -13.61
CA ARG A 108 18.93 -2.33 -14.94
C ARG A 108 20.43 -2.60 -14.78
N ASP A 109 20.93 -3.56 -15.55
CA ASP A 109 22.34 -3.93 -15.68
C ASP A 109 23.03 -4.57 -14.46
N PHE A 110 22.45 -5.67 -13.94
CA PHE A 110 23.29 -6.65 -13.25
C PHE A 110 24.01 -7.52 -14.29
N ARG A 111 25.20 -7.10 -14.74
CA ARG A 111 26.10 -7.97 -15.50
C ARG A 111 26.71 -9.01 -14.56
N PHE A 112 25.98 -10.09 -14.29
CA PHE A 112 26.69 -11.37 -14.11
C PHE A 112 27.31 -11.71 -15.47
N GLY A 113 28.56 -12.12 -15.51
CA GLY A 113 29.38 -12.27 -16.72
C GLY A 113 28.92 -13.30 -17.77
N LEU A 114 27.62 -13.61 -17.86
CA LEU A 114 27.00 -14.48 -18.83
C LEU A 114 25.74 -13.78 -19.35
N GLY A 115 25.75 -13.38 -20.63
CA GLY A 115 24.78 -12.47 -21.23
C GLY A 115 23.34 -12.98 -21.29
N GLY A 116 22.57 -12.71 -20.23
CA GLY A 116 21.11 -12.90 -20.20
C GLY A 116 20.42 -11.81 -19.39
N TYR A 117 19.33 -11.25 -19.94
CA TYR A 117 18.45 -10.35 -19.22
C TYR A 117 17.42 -11.16 -18.42
N SER A 118 17.46 -11.10 -17.09
CA SER A 118 16.40 -11.63 -16.23
C SER A 118 15.73 -10.49 -15.45
N HIS A 119 14.40 -10.40 -15.54
CA HIS A 119 13.61 -9.49 -14.73
C HIS A 119 13.33 -10.17 -13.38
N ILE A 120 13.93 -9.67 -12.30
CA ILE A 120 13.74 -10.22 -10.95
C ILE A 120 12.81 -9.28 -10.19
N SER A 121 11.66 -9.79 -9.74
CA SER A 121 10.73 -9.10 -8.84
C SER A 121 10.79 -9.80 -7.48
N TRP A 122 11.14 -9.08 -6.42
CA TRP A 122 11.07 -9.57 -5.04
C TRP A 122 9.90 -8.88 -4.33
N SER A 123 9.09 -9.64 -3.60
CA SER A 123 8.18 -9.10 -2.58
C SER A 123 8.83 -9.33 -1.22
N ILE A 124 8.75 -8.36 -0.33
CA ILE A 124 9.19 -8.51 1.07
C ILE A 124 7.96 -9.03 1.83
N ASP A 125 8.08 -10.20 2.44
CA ASP A 125 7.05 -10.83 3.29
C ASP A 125 6.86 -10.08 4.62
#